data_AF-A0A651E335-F1
#
_entry.id   AF-A0A651E335-F1
#
_cell.length_a   1.000
_cell.length_b   1.000
_cell.length_c   1.000
_cell.angle_alpha   90.00
_cell.angle_beta   90.00
_cell.angle_gamma   90.00
#
_symmetry.space_group_name_H-M   'P 1'
#
loop_
_entity.id
_entity.type
_entity.pdbx_description
1 polymer ?
#
loop_
_entity_poly.entity_id
_entity_poly.type
_entity_poly.pdbx_seq_one_letter_code
_entity_poly.pdbx_strand_id
1 'polypeptide(L)'
;MIPYGRAICYSGYRQGQSPITGVYPSYEEVLADLLMLEPHFDYIRMYDVSLHAKTVLDVLKKEGIALKVMLGVEPKGEISNPGCPWGGLHSEEAIASHKISNYAQLDQMIDLCNAYEDVVLAVSVGNESTSDWHPNLMDPKTLADHIRYVKARVNRPVTFCEGAGFWLTKGAPIAEAADFLSIHSYPLWHRISFDQAVTATIKDYEDNRQAYPDKPILFTEFGWTTKANEKMNRHETDEAHQKRYLDEVLAWSETNKVTMFIFEAFDEPWKGSDDPDEPEKHWGIWTVDRTPKLFFKTWINK
;
A
#
# COMPACT_ATOMS: atom_id res chain seq x y z
N MET A 1 11.79 -3.53 15.42
CA MET A 1 11.22 -4.53 14.49
C MET A 1 9.71 -4.50 14.65
N ILE A 2 8.96 -4.46 13.56
CA ILE A 2 7.49 -4.48 13.58
C ILE A 2 7.05 -5.91 13.96
N PRO A 3 6.28 -6.11 15.04
CA PRO A 3 5.75 -7.43 15.37
C PRO A 3 4.85 -7.98 14.27
N TYR A 4 4.69 -9.31 14.24
CA TYR A 4 3.65 -9.91 13.40
C TYR A 4 2.28 -9.41 13.82
N GLY A 5 1.46 -9.01 12.85
CA GLY A 5 0.07 -8.61 13.05
C GLY A 5 -0.72 -8.75 11.76
N ARG A 6 -2.05 -8.88 11.90
CA ARG A 6 -2.98 -8.88 10.77
C ARG A 6 -3.06 -7.45 10.22
N ALA A 7 -2.86 -7.29 8.92
CA ALA A 7 -2.72 -5.96 8.34
C ALA A 7 -3.55 -5.79 7.07
N ILE A 8 -3.98 -4.56 6.80
CA ILE A 8 -4.82 -4.22 5.64
C ILE A 8 -4.52 -2.82 5.11
N CYS A 9 -4.58 -2.65 3.80
CA CYS A 9 -4.52 -1.34 3.17
C CYS A 9 -5.86 -0.63 3.33
N TYR A 10 -5.83 0.64 3.76
CA TYR A 10 -7.03 1.41 4.04
C TYR A 10 -7.01 2.79 3.39
N SER A 11 -8.05 3.01 2.60
CA SER A 11 -8.56 4.30 2.19
C SER A 11 -10.08 4.27 2.38
N GLY A 12 -10.64 5.30 3.00
CA GLY A 12 -12.05 5.34 3.38
C GLY A 12 -12.99 5.88 2.30
N TYR A 13 -12.52 6.13 1.07
CA TYR A 13 -13.29 6.85 0.06
C TYR A 13 -14.58 6.11 -0.32
N ARG A 14 -15.71 6.81 -0.27
CA ARG A 14 -17.03 6.32 -0.68
C ARG A 14 -17.37 6.77 -2.11
N GLN A 15 -18.55 6.37 -2.59
CA GLN A 15 -19.08 6.86 -3.86
C GLN A 15 -19.09 8.40 -3.91
N GLY A 16 -18.47 8.97 -4.94
CA GLY A 16 -18.37 10.43 -5.13
C GLY A 16 -17.25 11.12 -4.33
N GLN A 17 -16.49 10.37 -3.53
CA GLN A 17 -15.32 10.84 -2.81
C GLN A 17 -14.05 10.42 -3.55
N SER A 18 -13.00 11.24 -3.49
CA SER A 18 -11.71 10.94 -4.14
C SER A 18 -10.61 11.86 -3.63
N PRO A 19 -9.36 11.37 -3.51
CA PRO A 19 -8.21 12.24 -3.28
C PRO A 19 -7.99 13.24 -4.43
N ILE A 20 -8.40 12.89 -5.66
CA ILE A 20 -8.22 13.72 -6.86
C ILE A 20 -9.13 14.96 -6.81
N THR A 21 -10.38 14.78 -6.37
CA THR A 21 -11.36 15.88 -6.27
C THR A 21 -11.28 16.62 -4.95
N GLY A 22 -10.52 16.11 -3.97
CA GLY A 22 -10.43 16.66 -2.62
C GLY A 22 -11.71 16.47 -1.79
N VAL A 23 -12.60 15.57 -2.22
CA VAL A 23 -13.79 15.19 -1.45
C VAL A 23 -13.41 14.00 -0.60
N TYR A 24 -13.11 14.26 0.68
CA TYR A 24 -12.62 13.27 1.64
C TYR A 24 -13.76 12.66 2.49
N PRO A 25 -13.58 11.44 3.02
CA PRO A 25 -14.46 10.87 4.02
C PRO A 25 -14.60 11.77 5.27
N SER A 26 -15.81 11.83 5.84
CA SER A 26 -16.06 12.55 7.09
C SER A 26 -15.44 11.85 8.31
N TYR A 27 -15.39 12.55 9.45
CA TYR A 27 -14.95 11.95 10.70
C TYR A 27 -15.79 10.73 11.08
N GLU A 28 -17.11 10.81 10.92
CA GLU A 28 -18.05 9.74 11.23
C GLU A 28 -17.91 8.55 10.27
N GLU A 29 -17.66 8.81 8.99
CA GLU A 29 -17.40 7.76 8.00
C GLU A 29 -16.10 7.01 8.31
N VAL A 30 -15.05 7.75 8.68
CA VAL A 30 -13.77 7.17 9.10
C VAL A 30 -13.93 6.37 10.39
N LEU A 31 -14.61 6.91 11.40
CA LEU A 31 -14.88 6.21 12.65
C LEU A 31 -15.64 4.90 12.42
N ALA A 32 -16.69 4.93 11.59
CA ALA A 32 -17.44 3.72 11.26
C ALA A 32 -16.54 2.65 10.64
N ASP A 33 -15.68 3.02 9.68
CA ASP A 33 -14.76 2.09 9.05
C ASP A 33 -13.72 1.54 10.04
N LEU A 34 -13.11 2.39 10.87
CA LEU A 34 -12.07 1.96 11.81
C LEU A 34 -12.62 1.02 12.90
N LEU A 35 -13.84 1.25 13.38
CA LEU A 35 -14.53 0.33 14.31
C LEU A 35 -14.88 -1.01 13.64
N MET A 36 -15.09 -1.03 12.32
CA MET A 36 -15.24 -2.29 11.58
C MET A 36 -13.92 -3.05 11.45
N LEU A 37 -12.78 -2.35 11.33
CA LEU A 37 -11.47 -2.96 11.10
C LEU A 37 -10.79 -3.44 12.39
N GLU A 38 -10.91 -2.69 13.49
CA GLU A 38 -10.19 -2.94 14.75
C GLU A 38 -10.32 -4.38 15.30
N PRO A 39 -11.48 -5.06 15.26
CA PRO A 39 -11.57 -6.42 15.80
C PRO A 39 -10.78 -7.46 14.99
N HIS A 40 -10.43 -7.14 13.74
CA HIS A 40 -9.91 -8.10 12.76
C HIS A 40 -8.48 -7.81 12.31
N PHE A 41 -8.00 -6.58 12.51
CA PHE A 41 -6.68 -6.14 12.08
C PHE A 41 -5.96 -5.44 13.22
N ASP A 42 -4.64 -5.54 13.20
CA ASP A 42 -3.75 -4.82 14.11
C ASP A 42 -3.23 -3.54 13.43
N TYR A 43 -3.00 -3.61 12.11
CA TYR A 43 -2.34 -2.55 11.34
C TYR A 43 -3.14 -2.13 10.10
N ILE A 44 -3.14 -0.83 9.83
CA ILE A 44 -3.61 -0.26 8.57
C ILE A 44 -2.47 0.47 7.84
N ARG A 45 -2.49 0.46 6.50
CA ARG A 45 -1.58 1.25 5.67
C ARG A 45 -2.33 2.33 4.91
N MET A 46 -1.76 3.54 4.89
CA MET A 46 -2.25 4.68 4.12
C MET A 46 -1.18 5.16 3.14
N TYR A 47 -1.61 5.83 2.07
CA TYR A 47 -0.78 6.16 0.90
C TYR A 47 -0.34 7.62 0.83
N ASP A 48 -0.93 8.48 1.65
CA ASP A 48 -0.71 9.92 1.60
C ASP A 48 -0.74 10.56 3.00
N VAL A 49 -0.46 11.87 3.03
CA VAL A 49 -0.51 12.73 4.22
C VAL A 49 -1.65 13.75 4.15
N SER A 50 -2.67 13.48 3.34
CA SER A 50 -3.79 14.39 3.09
C SER A 50 -4.67 14.64 4.33
N LEU A 51 -5.72 15.45 4.16
CA LEU A 51 -6.74 15.64 5.19
C LEU A 51 -7.40 14.31 5.60
N HIS A 52 -7.51 13.33 4.69
CA HIS A 52 -8.03 12.01 5.04
C HIS A 52 -7.10 11.29 6.01
N ALA A 53 -5.79 11.21 5.72
CA ALA A 53 -4.80 10.61 6.62
C ALA A 53 -4.77 11.29 7.99
N LYS A 54 -4.84 12.62 8.04
CA LYS A 54 -4.94 13.36 9.29
C LYS A 54 -6.22 13.01 10.07
N THR A 55 -7.37 12.93 9.39
CA THR A 55 -8.65 12.56 10.01
C THR A 55 -8.58 11.16 10.60
N VAL A 56 -7.96 10.20 9.90
CA VAL A 56 -7.76 8.83 10.42
C VAL A 56 -6.93 8.82 11.70
N LEU A 57 -5.78 9.51 11.70
CA LEU A 57 -4.93 9.61 12.89
C LEU A 57 -5.66 10.28 14.07
N ASP A 58 -6.45 11.33 13.78
CA ASP A 58 -7.29 12.02 14.77
C ASP A 58 -8.35 11.09 15.37
N VAL A 59 -9.06 10.33 14.55
CA VAL A 59 -10.10 9.38 15.01
C VAL A 59 -9.45 8.29 15.87
N LEU A 60 -8.36 7.67 15.41
CA LEU A 60 -7.66 6.62 16.16
C LEU A 60 -7.27 7.11 17.56
N LYS A 61 -6.69 8.31 17.64
CA LYS A 61 -6.22 8.89 18.89
C LYS A 61 -7.35 9.33 19.82
N LYS A 62 -8.40 9.99 19.29
CA LYS A 62 -9.50 10.53 20.09
C LYS A 62 -10.44 9.44 20.61
N GLU A 63 -10.70 8.43 19.79
CA GLU A 63 -11.62 7.34 20.12
C GLU A 63 -10.92 6.16 20.81
N GLY A 64 -9.58 6.19 20.90
CA GLY A 64 -8.79 5.17 21.58
C GLY A 64 -8.77 3.83 20.85
N ILE A 65 -8.86 3.84 19.52
CA ILE A 65 -8.85 2.65 18.67
C ILE A 65 -7.42 2.09 18.59
N ALA A 66 -7.28 0.78 18.76
CA ALA A 66 -6.00 0.11 18.96
C ALA A 66 -5.14 -0.05 17.68
N LEU A 67 -5.75 0.13 16.50
CA LEU A 67 -5.08 0.02 15.20
C LEU A 67 -3.83 0.90 15.12
N LYS A 68 -2.74 0.37 14.56
CA LYS A 68 -1.53 1.16 14.24
C LYS A 68 -1.43 1.45 12.75
N VAL A 69 -0.84 2.60 12.41
CA VAL A 69 -0.82 3.11 11.03
C VAL A 69 0.57 3.09 10.44
N MET A 70 0.72 2.46 9.27
CA MET A 70 1.83 2.74 8.37
C MET A 70 1.45 3.92 7.46
N LEU A 71 2.09 5.07 7.66
CA LEU A 71 1.87 6.26 6.82
C LEU A 71 2.79 6.24 5.61
N GLY A 72 2.30 6.69 4.46
CA GLY A 72 3.07 6.82 3.24
C GLY A 72 2.98 8.21 2.65
N VAL A 73 3.90 8.53 1.76
CA VAL A 73 3.78 9.64 0.82
C VAL A 73 3.91 9.12 -0.60
N GLU A 74 3.23 9.78 -1.53
CA GLU A 74 3.38 9.57 -2.96
C GLU A 74 4.27 10.70 -3.53
N PRO A 75 5.54 10.43 -3.87
CA PRO A 75 6.42 11.44 -4.43
C PRO A 75 5.96 11.81 -5.84
N LYS A 76 6.16 13.07 -6.22
CA LYS A 76 6.10 13.47 -7.63
C LYS A 76 7.39 13.07 -8.33
N GLY A 77 7.29 12.70 -9.60
CA GLY A 77 8.44 12.20 -10.38
C GLY A 77 9.55 13.24 -10.54
N GLU A 78 10.76 12.89 -10.12
CA GLU A 78 11.97 13.69 -10.34
C GLU A 78 12.73 13.28 -11.61
N ILE A 79 12.24 12.24 -12.30
CA ILE A 79 12.71 11.79 -13.59
C ILE A 79 11.52 11.71 -14.54
N SER A 80 11.69 12.23 -15.75
CA SER A 80 10.71 12.04 -16.83
C SER A 80 10.75 10.59 -17.32
N ASN A 81 9.59 9.94 -17.42
CA ASN A 81 9.43 8.55 -17.83
C ASN A 81 8.65 8.43 -19.15
N PRO A 82 9.30 8.65 -20.32
CA PRO A 82 8.63 8.62 -21.62
C PRO A 82 8.07 7.23 -22.01
N GLY A 83 8.53 6.16 -21.35
CA GLY A 83 8.08 4.80 -21.62
C GLY A 83 6.86 4.37 -20.81
N CYS A 84 6.39 5.19 -19.87
CA CYS A 84 5.27 4.84 -19.01
C CYS A 84 3.93 4.95 -19.77
N PRO A 85 3.08 3.91 -19.71
CA PRO A 85 1.79 3.90 -20.39
C PRO A 85 0.78 4.89 -19.80
N TRP A 86 1.04 5.41 -18.61
CA TRP A 86 0.15 6.30 -17.85
C TRP A 86 0.63 7.77 -17.85
N GLY A 87 1.58 8.13 -18.72
CA GLY A 87 2.16 9.47 -18.79
C GLY A 87 3.54 9.53 -18.15
N GLY A 88 3.88 10.63 -17.47
CA GLY A 88 5.17 10.78 -16.78
C GLY A 88 6.21 11.62 -17.52
N LEU A 89 5.80 12.39 -18.53
CA LEU A 89 6.64 13.45 -19.10
C LEU A 89 6.64 14.67 -18.21
N HIS A 90 7.82 15.09 -17.76
CA HIS A 90 8.00 16.25 -16.88
C HIS A 90 9.01 17.23 -17.49
N SER A 91 8.71 18.53 -17.49
CA SER A 91 9.69 19.56 -17.87
C SER A 91 10.75 19.72 -16.77
N GLU A 92 11.89 20.33 -17.10
CA GLU A 92 12.93 20.64 -16.10
C GLU A 92 12.39 21.53 -14.96
N GLU A 93 11.50 22.48 -15.28
CA GLU A 93 10.83 23.34 -14.31
C GLU A 93 9.88 22.54 -13.40
N ALA A 94 9.12 21.60 -13.97
CA ALA A 94 8.26 20.70 -13.19
C ALA A 94 9.09 19.84 -12.24
N ILE A 95 10.19 19.24 -12.73
CA ILE A 95 11.12 18.43 -11.91
C ILE A 95 11.72 19.26 -10.76
N ALA A 96 12.13 20.50 -11.02
CA ALA A 96 12.63 21.39 -9.97
C ALA A 96 11.57 21.71 -8.90
N SER A 97 10.32 21.92 -9.32
CA SER A 97 9.18 22.11 -8.41
C SER A 97 8.83 20.83 -7.63
N HIS A 98 8.92 19.67 -8.27
CA HIS A 98 8.66 18.36 -7.65
C HIS A 98 9.63 18.08 -6.51
N LYS A 99 10.92 18.37 -6.68
CA LYS A 99 11.93 18.27 -5.60
C LYS A 99 11.50 19.03 -4.35
N ILE A 100 11.06 20.28 -4.52
CA ILE A 100 10.60 21.11 -3.38
C ILE A 100 9.33 20.50 -2.76
N SER A 101 8.36 20.11 -3.60
CA SER A 101 7.10 19.51 -3.16
C SER A 101 7.31 18.17 -2.43
N ASN A 102 8.29 17.36 -2.86
CA ASN A 102 8.59 16.07 -2.26
C ASN A 102 9.11 16.24 -0.84
N TYR A 103 10.08 17.13 -0.62
CA TYR A 103 10.56 17.42 0.74
C TYR A 103 9.47 18.03 1.63
N ALA A 104 8.60 18.89 1.09
CA ALA A 104 7.46 19.40 1.86
C ALA A 104 6.49 18.29 2.29
N GLN A 105 6.23 17.29 1.43
CA GLN A 105 5.44 16.11 1.80
C GLN A 105 6.14 15.25 2.87
N LEU A 106 7.46 15.07 2.77
CA LEU A 106 8.24 14.36 3.80
C LEU A 106 8.17 15.08 5.15
N ASP A 107 8.31 16.40 5.17
CA ASP A 107 8.19 17.21 6.38
C ASP A 107 6.79 17.06 7.01
N GLN A 108 5.73 17.09 6.20
CA GLN A 108 4.36 16.84 6.68
C GLN A 108 4.18 15.42 7.25
N MET A 109 4.77 14.41 6.61
CA MET A 109 4.76 13.03 7.13
C MET A 109 5.51 12.93 8.46
N ILE A 110 6.66 13.61 8.60
CA ILE A 110 7.44 13.67 9.84
C ILE A 110 6.62 14.32 10.96
N ASP A 111 5.95 15.44 10.68
CA ASP A 111 5.10 16.13 11.64
C ASP A 111 3.95 15.24 12.14
N LEU A 112 3.26 14.55 11.23
CA LEU A 112 2.22 13.58 11.59
C LEU A 112 2.80 12.39 12.37
N CYS A 113 3.93 11.84 11.94
CA CYS A 113 4.60 10.74 12.63
C CYS A 113 4.93 11.09 14.08
N ASN A 114 5.43 12.31 14.33
CA ASN A 114 5.82 12.76 15.65
C ASN A 114 4.61 13.14 16.52
N ALA A 115 3.57 13.75 15.94
CA ALA A 115 2.36 14.13 16.68
C ALA A 115 1.49 12.93 17.12
N TYR A 116 1.56 11.84 16.36
CA TYR A 116 0.81 10.60 16.58
C TYR A 116 1.74 9.41 16.80
N GLU A 117 2.88 9.63 17.47
CA GLU A 117 3.91 8.61 17.69
C GLU A 117 3.37 7.32 18.37
N ASP A 118 2.32 7.45 19.18
CA ASP A 118 1.64 6.34 19.84
C ASP A 118 0.77 5.50 18.89
N VAL A 119 0.34 6.07 17.76
CA VAL A 119 -0.52 5.45 16.74
C VAL A 119 0.29 4.97 15.53
N VAL A 120 1.32 5.71 15.14
CA VAL A 120 2.12 5.40 13.95
C VAL A 120 3.04 4.20 14.20
N LEU A 121 2.90 3.20 13.33
CA LEU A 121 3.69 1.97 13.29
C LEU A 121 5.04 2.18 12.61
N ALA A 122 4.99 2.78 11.41
CA ALA A 122 6.11 2.97 10.49
C ALA A 122 5.74 4.04 9.45
N VAL A 123 6.74 4.50 8.70
CA VAL A 123 6.53 5.45 7.60
C VAL A 123 7.20 4.99 6.30
N SER A 124 6.61 5.31 5.16
CA SER A 124 7.15 5.02 3.83
C SER A 124 7.37 6.30 3.02
N VAL A 125 8.56 6.44 2.43
CA VAL A 125 8.95 7.62 1.64
C VAL A 125 8.58 7.53 0.15
N GLY A 126 7.74 6.56 -0.22
CA GLY A 126 7.27 6.40 -1.58
C GLY A 126 6.50 5.11 -1.82
N ASN A 127 5.80 5.07 -2.96
CA ASN A 127 5.07 3.91 -3.44
C ASN A 127 5.41 3.68 -4.92
N GLU A 128 6.08 2.57 -5.22
CA GLU A 128 6.35 2.05 -6.57
C GLU A 128 7.03 3.02 -7.55
N SER A 129 7.57 4.12 -7.03
CA SER A 129 8.16 5.19 -7.84
C SER A 129 9.49 4.82 -8.50
N THR A 130 9.98 3.58 -8.37
CA THR A 130 11.12 3.07 -9.19
C THR A 130 10.67 2.19 -10.35
N SER A 131 9.40 1.84 -10.40
CA SER A 131 8.81 1.00 -11.43
C SER A 131 8.76 1.73 -12.77
N ASP A 132 9.09 1.01 -13.86
CA ASP A 132 9.11 1.59 -15.21
C ASP A 132 7.70 1.97 -15.71
N TRP A 133 6.66 1.40 -15.10
CA TRP A 133 5.27 1.68 -15.40
C TRP A 133 4.69 2.83 -14.57
N HIS A 134 5.45 3.40 -13.61
CA HIS A 134 4.95 4.47 -12.75
C HIS A 134 5.22 5.87 -13.37
N PRO A 135 4.24 6.79 -13.40
CA PRO A 135 4.41 8.13 -14.00
C PRO A 135 5.30 9.06 -13.15
N ASN A 136 5.38 8.82 -11.84
CA ASN A 136 6.25 9.56 -10.92
C ASN A 136 7.58 8.84 -10.70
N LEU A 137 8.40 8.71 -11.74
CA LEU A 137 9.66 7.98 -11.65
C LEU A 137 10.70 8.73 -10.79
N MET A 138 11.38 7.98 -9.92
CA MET A 138 12.38 8.44 -8.96
C MET A 138 13.66 7.61 -9.06
N ASP A 139 14.81 8.24 -8.84
CA ASP A 139 16.09 7.52 -8.71
C ASP A 139 16.13 6.77 -7.36
N PRO A 140 16.49 5.48 -7.33
CA PRO A 140 16.67 4.74 -6.09
C PRO A 140 17.60 5.41 -5.07
N LYS A 141 18.63 6.14 -5.51
CA LYS A 141 19.53 6.89 -4.64
C LYS A 141 18.84 8.11 -4.01
N THR A 142 18.00 8.81 -4.77
CA THR A 142 17.18 9.91 -4.22
C THR A 142 16.22 9.40 -3.15
N LEU A 143 15.58 8.25 -3.39
CA LEU A 143 14.72 7.62 -2.38
C LEU A 143 15.52 7.20 -1.14
N ALA A 144 16.74 6.65 -1.31
CA ALA A 144 17.62 6.36 -0.19
C ALA A 144 17.97 7.62 0.63
N ASP A 145 18.17 8.76 -0.02
CA ASP A 145 18.40 10.04 0.65
C ASP A 145 17.13 10.54 1.37
N HIS A 146 15.94 10.36 0.80
CA HIS A 146 14.67 10.62 1.48
C HIS A 146 14.51 9.76 2.74
N ILE A 147 14.86 8.46 2.67
CA ILE A 147 14.86 7.59 3.85
C ILE A 147 15.80 8.13 4.92
N ARG A 148 17.05 8.47 4.58
CA ARG A 148 18.02 9.04 5.55
C ARG A 148 17.52 10.35 6.15
N TYR A 149 16.89 11.21 5.33
CA TYR A 149 16.31 12.47 5.75
C TYR A 149 15.21 12.26 6.82
N VAL A 150 14.28 11.33 6.57
CA VAL A 150 13.19 11.02 7.50
C VAL A 150 13.71 10.32 8.76
N LYS A 151 14.60 9.32 8.63
CA LYS A 151 15.18 8.58 9.76
C LYS A 151 15.90 9.47 10.78
N ALA A 152 16.47 10.58 10.34
CA ALA A 152 17.11 11.53 11.23
C ALA A 152 16.12 12.35 12.09
N ARG A 153 14.81 12.26 11.84
CA ARG A 153 13.78 13.15 12.38
C ARG A 153 12.56 12.43 12.98
N VAL A 154 12.51 11.10 12.90
CA VAL A 154 11.44 10.28 13.49
C VAL A 154 12.04 9.12 14.28
N ASN A 155 11.31 8.64 15.29
CA ASN A 155 11.68 7.46 16.09
C ASN A 155 11.06 6.16 15.56
N ARG A 156 10.42 6.20 14.38
CA ARG A 156 9.69 5.07 13.79
C ARG A 156 10.47 4.45 12.63
N PRO A 157 10.30 3.14 12.37
CA PRO A 157 10.90 2.49 11.21
C PRO A 157 10.50 3.18 9.91
N VAL A 158 11.47 3.37 9.01
CA VAL A 158 11.30 4.02 7.72
C VAL A 158 11.60 3.04 6.59
N THR A 159 10.75 3.01 5.57
CA THR A 159 10.90 2.17 4.37
C THR A 159 10.51 2.92 3.09
N PHE A 160 10.47 2.19 1.99
CA PHE A 160 9.92 2.54 0.68
C PHE A 160 9.12 1.34 0.17
N CYS A 161 7.91 1.53 -0.34
CA CYS A 161 7.02 0.45 -0.75
C CYS A 161 7.17 0.18 -2.26
N GLU A 162 7.45 -1.06 -2.67
CA GLU A 162 7.79 -1.36 -4.08
C GLU A 162 7.52 -2.82 -4.46
N GLY A 163 7.29 -3.07 -5.76
CA GLY A 163 7.13 -4.41 -6.31
C GLY A 163 8.32 -5.33 -6.00
N ALA A 164 8.04 -6.58 -5.64
CA ALA A 164 9.06 -7.56 -5.25
C ALA A 164 10.18 -7.74 -6.30
N GLY A 165 9.84 -7.69 -7.59
CA GLY A 165 10.83 -7.76 -8.68
C GLY A 165 11.69 -6.50 -8.82
N PHE A 166 11.16 -5.31 -8.50
CA PHE A 166 11.91 -4.06 -8.54
C PHE A 166 12.87 -3.93 -7.36
N TRP A 167 12.56 -4.52 -6.20
CA TRP A 167 13.53 -4.67 -5.13
C TRP A 167 14.78 -5.44 -5.56
N LEU A 168 14.62 -6.53 -6.33
CA LEU A 168 15.74 -7.35 -6.81
C LEU A 168 16.61 -6.66 -7.87
N THR A 169 16.03 -5.73 -8.64
CA THR A 169 16.70 -5.12 -9.80
C THR A 169 17.17 -3.69 -9.54
N LYS A 170 16.45 -2.93 -8.72
CA LYS A 170 16.69 -1.49 -8.46
C LYS A 170 16.81 -1.15 -6.98
N GLY A 171 16.40 -2.04 -6.08
CA GLY A 171 16.21 -1.75 -4.66
C GLY A 171 17.49 -1.66 -3.80
N ALA A 172 18.66 -2.09 -4.30
CA ALA A 172 19.86 -2.21 -3.45
C ALA A 172 20.26 -0.90 -2.72
N PRO A 173 20.29 0.30 -3.36
CA PRO A 173 20.59 1.55 -2.66
C PRO A 173 19.55 1.91 -1.58
N ILE A 174 18.29 1.56 -1.82
CA ILE A 174 17.18 1.84 -0.90
C ILE A 174 17.25 0.88 0.29
N ALA A 175 17.52 -0.40 0.03
CA ALA A 175 17.64 -1.44 1.06
C ALA A 175 18.71 -1.09 2.09
N GLU A 176 19.84 -0.53 1.65
CA GLU A 176 20.91 -0.07 2.55
C GLU A 176 20.40 0.96 3.57
N ALA A 177 19.60 1.94 3.13
CA ALA A 177 19.09 3.01 3.97
C ALA A 177 17.86 2.61 4.82
N ALA A 178 16.98 1.78 4.27
CA ALA A 178 15.69 1.38 4.87
C ALA A 178 15.86 0.51 6.13
N ASP A 179 14.92 0.61 7.06
CA ASP A 179 14.89 -0.24 8.26
C ASP A 179 14.38 -1.65 7.98
N PHE A 180 13.53 -1.80 6.95
CA PHE A 180 12.97 -3.06 6.49
C PHE A 180 12.58 -2.95 5.01
N LEU A 181 12.45 -4.10 4.35
CA LEU A 181 11.94 -4.23 2.99
C LEU A 181 10.41 -4.33 3.01
N SER A 182 9.80 -3.62 2.07
CA SER A 182 8.36 -3.46 1.96
C SER A 182 7.97 -3.83 0.53
N ILE A 183 7.60 -5.09 0.33
CA ILE A 183 7.41 -5.67 -1.01
C ILE A 183 5.93 -5.71 -1.39
N HIS A 184 5.64 -5.54 -2.68
CA HIS A 184 4.32 -5.77 -3.26
C HIS A 184 4.33 -7.02 -4.13
N SER A 185 3.25 -7.79 -4.08
CA SER A 185 3.10 -9.00 -4.90
C SER A 185 1.69 -9.09 -5.48
N TYR A 186 1.62 -9.04 -6.81
CA TYR A 186 0.36 -9.13 -7.57
C TYR A 186 0.48 -10.10 -8.75
N PRO A 187 0.34 -11.42 -8.53
CA PRO A 187 0.44 -12.41 -9.61
C PRO A 187 -0.51 -12.14 -10.79
N LEU A 188 -1.70 -11.60 -10.52
CA LEU A 188 -2.68 -11.23 -11.55
C LEU A 188 -2.17 -10.19 -12.55
N TRP A 189 -1.48 -9.14 -12.08
CA TRP A 189 -0.88 -8.12 -12.94
C TRP A 189 0.18 -8.72 -13.86
N HIS A 190 0.86 -9.77 -13.41
CA HIS A 190 1.85 -10.53 -14.18
C HIS A 190 1.25 -11.66 -15.02
N ARG A 191 -0.09 -11.79 -15.07
CA ARG A 191 -0.82 -12.85 -15.78
C ARG A 191 -0.38 -14.27 -15.37
N ILE A 192 0.05 -14.42 -14.13
CA ILE A 192 0.29 -15.73 -13.51
C ILE A 192 -1.08 -16.36 -13.23
N SER A 193 -1.26 -17.63 -13.60
CA SER A 193 -2.53 -18.32 -13.39
C SER A 193 -2.84 -18.50 -11.91
N PHE A 194 -4.13 -18.66 -11.59
CA PHE A 194 -4.58 -18.85 -10.22
C PHE A 194 -3.84 -19.99 -9.49
N ASP A 195 -3.67 -21.14 -10.16
CA ASP A 195 -3.02 -22.32 -9.60
C ASP A 195 -1.53 -22.10 -9.21
N GLN A 196 -0.90 -21.06 -9.76
CA GLN A 196 0.50 -20.70 -9.49
C GLN A 196 0.63 -19.48 -8.56
N ALA A 197 -0.44 -18.73 -8.34
CA ALA A 197 -0.42 -17.43 -7.68
C ALA A 197 0.16 -17.45 -6.27
N VAL A 198 -0.26 -18.43 -5.45
CA VAL A 198 0.23 -18.58 -4.06
C VAL A 198 1.72 -18.89 -4.07
N THR A 199 2.15 -19.82 -4.94
CA THR A 199 3.58 -20.18 -5.07
C THR A 199 4.42 -18.98 -5.52
N ALA A 200 3.92 -18.20 -6.50
CA ALA A 200 4.59 -16.99 -6.96
C ALA A 200 4.75 -15.94 -5.84
N THR A 201 3.69 -15.72 -5.06
CA THR A 201 3.70 -14.78 -3.92
C THR A 201 4.72 -15.19 -2.85
N ILE A 202 4.78 -16.47 -2.51
CA ILE A 202 5.78 -17.00 -1.56
C ILE A 202 7.20 -16.89 -2.16
N LYS A 203 7.34 -17.12 -3.46
CA LYS A 203 8.63 -16.99 -4.15
C LYS A 203 9.16 -15.56 -4.11
N ASP A 204 8.28 -14.56 -4.29
CA ASP A 204 8.65 -13.14 -4.19
C ASP A 204 9.27 -12.80 -2.82
N TYR A 205 8.74 -13.39 -1.74
CA TYR A 205 9.34 -13.28 -0.41
C TYR A 205 10.69 -13.98 -0.31
N GLU A 206 10.78 -15.25 -0.74
CA GLU A 206 12.01 -16.03 -0.61
C GLU A 206 13.18 -15.45 -1.43
N ASP A 207 12.90 -14.98 -2.65
CA ASP A 207 13.90 -14.33 -3.49
C ASP A 207 14.44 -13.05 -2.84
N ASN A 208 13.56 -12.20 -2.29
CA ASN A 208 13.96 -10.99 -1.60
C ASN A 208 14.68 -11.28 -0.28
N ARG A 209 14.25 -12.31 0.46
CA ARG A 209 14.93 -12.77 1.68
C ARG A 209 16.33 -13.28 1.37
N GLN A 210 16.51 -13.96 0.25
CA GLN A 210 17.82 -14.42 -0.21
C GLN A 210 18.72 -13.25 -0.63
N ALA A 211 18.17 -12.25 -1.34
CA ALA A 211 18.92 -11.07 -1.78
C ALA A 211 19.29 -10.13 -0.63
N TYR A 212 18.46 -10.05 0.41
CA TYR A 212 18.60 -9.13 1.55
C TYR A 212 18.48 -9.87 2.89
N PRO A 213 19.41 -10.79 3.24
CA PRO A 213 19.26 -11.71 4.37
C PRO A 213 19.19 -11.02 5.75
N ASP A 214 19.73 -9.80 5.87
CA ASP A 214 19.79 -9.06 7.13
C ASP A 214 18.62 -8.05 7.29
N LYS A 215 17.70 -7.99 6.33
CA LYS A 215 16.57 -7.06 6.36
C LYS A 215 15.27 -7.79 6.67
N PRO A 216 14.48 -7.33 7.67
CA PRO A 216 13.10 -7.79 7.82
C PRO A 216 12.31 -7.46 6.56
N ILE A 217 11.39 -8.34 6.16
CA ILE A 217 10.54 -8.17 4.98
C ILE A 217 9.08 -8.20 5.41
N LEU A 218 8.32 -7.21 4.98
CA LEU A 218 6.86 -7.15 5.08
C LEU A 218 6.28 -7.06 3.68
N PHE A 219 5.08 -7.62 3.47
CA PHE A 219 4.29 -7.30 2.29
C PHE A 219 3.43 -6.09 2.60
N THR A 220 3.68 -4.96 1.98
CA THR A 220 2.82 -3.77 2.16
C THR A 220 1.66 -3.71 1.21
N GLU A 221 1.63 -4.60 0.23
CA GLU A 221 0.50 -4.85 -0.64
C GLU A 221 0.56 -6.28 -1.15
N PHE A 222 -0.58 -6.96 -1.09
CA PHE A 222 -0.85 -8.17 -1.84
C PHE A 222 -2.37 -8.34 -1.92
N GLY A 223 -2.87 -8.97 -2.97
CA GLY A 223 -4.32 -9.15 -3.07
C GLY A 223 -4.75 -9.89 -4.32
N TRP A 224 -6.06 -9.99 -4.47
CA TRP A 224 -6.69 -10.57 -5.64
C TRP A 224 -8.00 -9.84 -5.93
N THR A 225 -8.14 -9.25 -7.12
CA THR A 225 -9.34 -8.49 -7.48
C THR A 225 -10.52 -9.40 -7.81
N THR A 226 -11.74 -8.97 -7.47
CA THR A 226 -12.97 -9.75 -7.73
C THR A 226 -13.60 -9.45 -9.08
N LYS A 227 -13.02 -8.54 -9.86
CA LYS A 227 -13.47 -8.22 -11.22
C LYS A 227 -12.34 -7.55 -11.99
N ALA A 228 -12.21 -7.85 -13.28
CA ALA A 228 -11.25 -7.17 -14.15
C ALA A 228 -11.73 -7.17 -15.61
N ASN A 229 -11.22 -6.20 -16.37
CA ASN A 229 -11.25 -6.14 -17.81
C ASN A 229 -10.05 -6.90 -18.43
N GLU A 230 -9.82 -6.74 -19.73
CA GLU A 230 -8.78 -7.46 -20.49
C GLU A 230 -7.33 -7.15 -20.09
N LYS A 231 -7.11 -6.16 -19.21
CA LYS A 231 -5.79 -5.89 -18.63
C LYS A 231 -5.25 -7.09 -17.85
N MET A 232 -6.13 -7.89 -17.24
CA MET A 232 -5.82 -9.11 -16.47
C MET A 232 -6.54 -10.36 -16.99
N ASN A 233 -6.29 -11.51 -16.35
CA ASN A 233 -7.07 -12.73 -16.59
C ASN A 233 -8.46 -12.66 -15.93
N ARG A 234 -9.41 -11.98 -16.59
CA ARG A 234 -10.79 -11.78 -16.08
C ARG A 234 -11.57 -13.04 -15.71
N HIS A 235 -11.15 -14.22 -16.18
CA HIS A 235 -11.81 -15.49 -15.85
C HIS A 235 -11.46 -16.03 -14.47
N GLU A 236 -10.42 -15.47 -13.85
CA GLU A 236 -9.96 -15.82 -12.51
C GLU A 236 -10.22 -14.69 -11.51
N THR A 237 -11.01 -13.68 -11.87
CA THR A 237 -11.33 -12.52 -11.01
C THR A 237 -12.78 -12.60 -10.58
N ASP A 238 -13.02 -13.30 -9.46
CA ASP A 238 -14.30 -13.35 -8.75
C ASP A 238 -14.06 -13.54 -7.23
N GLU A 239 -15.13 -13.44 -6.44
CA GLU A 239 -15.04 -13.57 -4.98
C GLU A 239 -14.55 -14.97 -4.50
N ALA A 240 -14.76 -16.03 -5.29
CA ALA A 240 -14.32 -17.37 -4.93
C ALA A 240 -12.80 -17.52 -5.10
N HIS A 241 -12.25 -16.96 -6.18
CA HIS A 241 -10.81 -16.88 -6.39
C HIS A 241 -10.14 -15.99 -5.36
N GLN A 242 -10.67 -14.78 -5.10
CA GLN A 242 -10.15 -13.89 -4.06
C GLN A 242 -10.09 -14.60 -2.70
N LYS A 243 -11.19 -15.25 -2.30
CA LYS A 243 -11.24 -15.99 -1.03
C LYS A 243 -10.16 -17.08 -0.96
N ARG A 244 -10.04 -17.93 -1.99
CA ARG A 244 -9.07 -19.03 -1.99
C ARG A 244 -7.64 -18.52 -1.91
N TYR A 245 -7.30 -17.51 -2.71
CA TYR A 245 -5.97 -16.91 -2.70
C TYR A 245 -5.63 -16.32 -1.32
N LEU A 246 -6.54 -15.52 -0.75
CA LEU A 246 -6.32 -14.91 0.57
C LEU A 246 -6.26 -15.95 1.69
N ASP A 247 -7.13 -16.97 1.71
CA ASP A 247 -7.07 -18.06 2.70
C ASP A 247 -5.69 -18.76 2.70
N GLU A 248 -5.17 -19.09 1.52
CA GLU A 248 -3.89 -19.81 1.38
C GLU A 248 -2.68 -18.93 1.73
N VAL A 249 -2.63 -17.70 1.22
CA VAL A 249 -1.52 -16.76 1.50
C VAL A 249 -1.51 -16.32 2.97
N LEU A 250 -2.67 -16.06 3.57
CA LEU A 250 -2.74 -15.65 4.98
C LEU A 250 -2.41 -16.80 5.94
N ALA A 251 -2.75 -18.04 5.59
CA ALA A 251 -2.31 -19.22 6.36
C ALA A 251 -0.78 -19.37 6.34
N TRP A 252 -0.15 -19.12 5.18
CA TRP A 252 1.31 -19.07 5.07
C TRP A 252 1.90 -17.91 5.89
N SER A 253 1.32 -16.71 5.80
CA SER A 253 1.71 -15.52 6.58
C SER A 253 1.70 -15.80 8.08
N GLU A 254 0.63 -16.40 8.60
CA GLU A 254 0.47 -16.71 10.03
C GLU A 254 1.48 -17.75 10.51
N THR A 255 1.74 -18.78 9.70
CA THR A 255 2.71 -19.84 10.00
C THR A 255 4.14 -19.29 10.06
N ASN A 256 4.49 -18.41 9.12
CA ASN A 256 5.85 -17.87 8.96
C ASN A 256 6.07 -16.54 9.70
N LYS A 257 5.02 -16.00 10.34
CA LYS A 257 5.05 -14.70 11.05
C LYS A 257 5.52 -13.54 10.17
N VAL A 258 5.06 -13.53 8.91
CA VAL A 258 5.32 -12.45 7.95
C VAL A 258 4.09 -11.55 7.88
N THR A 259 4.19 -10.29 8.33
CA THR A 259 3.09 -9.32 8.22
C THR A 259 2.81 -8.99 6.75
N MET A 260 1.54 -9.11 6.36
CA MET A 260 1.09 -8.84 5.00
C MET A 260 -0.16 -7.95 5.01
N PHE A 261 -0.11 -6.81 4.32
CA PHE A 261 -1.22 -5.87 4.20
C PHE A 261 -2.10 -6.25 3.01
N ILE A 262 -3.31 -6.75 3.29
CA ILE A 262 -4.28 -7.09 2.24
C ILE A 262 -4.62 -5.81 1.46
N PHE A 263 -4.52 -5.85 0.14
CA PHE A 263 -5.02 -4.83 -0.76
C PHE A 263 -6.37 -5.31 -1.32
N GLU A 264 -7.51 -4.79 -0.83
CA GLU A 264 -7.64 -3.73 0.19
C GLU A 264 -8.90 -3.86 1.05
N ALA A 265 -9.13 -2.92 1.97
CA ALA A 265 -10.34 -2.90 2.80
C ALA A 265 -11.61 -2.77 1.94
N PHE A 266 -11.78 -1.66 1.24
CA PHE A 266 -13.02 -1.35 0.53
C PHE A 266 -12.79 -1.22 -0.96
N ASP A 267 -13.76 -1.63 -1.77
CA ASP A 267 -13.78 -1.29 -3.20
C ASP A 267 -13.80 0.24 -3.39
N GLU A 268 -12.90 0.74 -4.23
CA GLU A 268 -12.69 2.17 -4.44
C GLU A 268 -13.05 2.60 -5.87
N PRO A 269 -14.28 3.10 -6.11
CA PRO A 269 -14.79 3.37 -7.47
C PRO A 269 -14.08 4.53 -8.17
N TRP A 270 -13.29 5.34 -7.45
CA TRP A 270 -12.55 6.47 -8.01
C TRP A 270 -11.25 6.05 -8.70
N LYS A 271 -10.76 4.82 -8.48
CA LYS A 271 -9.49 4.34 -9.04
C LYS A 271 -9.61 3.94 -10.51
N GLY A 272 -8.51 4.12 -11.23
CA GLY A 272 -8.35 3.71 -12.62
C GLY A 272 -9.23 4.53 -13.59
N SER A 273 -9.84 3.86 -14.56
CA SER A 273 -10.66 4.49 -15.61
C SER A 273 -12.16 4.48 -15.29
N ASP A 274 -12.98 5.08 -16.15
CA ASP A 274 -14.45 5.04 -16.04
C ASP A 274 -15.07 3.65 -16.35
N ASP A 275 -14.26 2.68 -16.79
CA ASP A 275 -14.71 1.31 -17.04
C ASP A 275 -15.28 0.69 -15.74
N PRO A 276 -16.51 0.16 -15.74
CA PRO A 276 -17.06 -0.55 -14.59
C PRO A 276 -16.28 -1.83 -14.25
N ASP A 277 -15.56 -2.41 -15.20
CA ASP A 277 -14.75 -3.61 -15.04
C ASP A 277 -13.26 -3.28 -14.80
N GLU A 278 -12.91 -2.02 -14.58
CA GLU A 278 -11.55 -1.61 -14.21
C GLU A 278 -11.08 -2.35 -12.94
N PRO A 279 -10.03 -3.20 -13.02
CA PRO A 279 -9.60 -4.03 -11.89
C PRO A 279 -9.33 -3.26 -10.60
N GLU A 280 -8.84 -2.04 -10.71
CA GLU A 280 -8.50 -1.18 -9.56
C GLU A 280 -9.68 -0.84 -8.65
N LYS A 281 -10.92 -1.01 -9.13
CA LYS A 281 -12.13 -0.72 -8.34
C LYS A 281 -12.62 -1.88 -7.48
N HIS A 282 -12.02 -3.08 -7.62
CA HIS A 282 -12.63 -4.33 -7.13
C HIS A 282 -11.71 -5.18 -6.21
N TRP A 283 -10.68 -4.58 -5.63
CA TRP A 283 -9.73 -5.26 -4.72
C TRP A 283 -10.25 -5.44 -3.29
N GLY A 284 -11.29 -4.70 -2.90
CA GLY A 284 -11.80 -4.70 -1.54
C GLY A 284 -12.23 -6.08 -1.07
N ILE A 285 -12.03 -6.38 0.21
CA ILE A 285 -12.70 -7.52 0.88
C ILE A 285 -14.11 -7.14 1.38
N TRP A 286 -14.42 -5.85 1.32
CA TRP A 286 -15.76 -5.26 1.36
C TRP A 286 -16.03 -4.47 0.07
N THR A 287 -17.30 -4.35 -0.30
CA THR A 287 -17.75 -3.44 -1.35
C THR A 287 -17.71 -1.98 -0.88
N VAL A 288 -17.91 -1.04 -1.80
CA VAL A 288 -17.92 0.41 -1.52
C VAL A 288 -18.94 0.83 -0.46
N ASP A 289 -20.05 0.10 -0.32
CA ASP A 289 -21.09 0.33 0.69
C ASP A 289 -20.84 -0.42 2.01
N ARG A 290 -19.63 -0.96 2.20
CA ARG A 290 -19.19 -1.73 3.39
C ARG A 290 -19.91 -3.08 3.53
N THR A 291 -20.51 -3.60 2.47
CA THR A 291 -21.04 -4.97 2.46
C THR A 291 -19.89 -5.97 2.34
N PRO A 292 -19.80 -6.99 3.21
CA PRO A 292 -18.69 -7.93 3.18
C PRO A 292 -18.76 -8.86 1.96
N LYS A 293 -17.62 -9.05 1.28
CA LYS A 293 -17.45 -10.07 0.23
C LYS A 293 -17.23 -11.46 0.83
N LEU A 294 -17.24 -12.48 -0.02
CA LEU A 294 -17.20 -13.89 0.35
C LEU A 294 -16.05 -14.24 1.29
N PHE A 295 -14.84 -13.71 1.02
CA PHE A 295 -13.69 -13.91 1.90
C PHE A 295 -14.02 -13.47 3.33
N PHE A 296 -14.38 -12.20 3.52
CA PHE A 296 -14.61 -11.65 4.85
C PHE A 296 -15.80 -12.29 5.57
N LYS A 297 -16.89 -12.60 4.84
CA LYS A 297 -18.05 -13.36 5.38
C LYS A 297 -17.64 -14.66 6.06
N THR A 298 -16.60 -15.32 5.56
CA THR A 298 -16.11 -16.58 6.12
C THR A 298 -14.96 -16.40 7.12
N TRP A 299 -14.21 -15.31 7.01
CA TRP A 299 -13.08 -14.98 7.89
C TRP A 299 -13.52 -14.75 9.34
N ILE A 300 -14.63 -14.03 9.53
CA ILE A 300 -15.15 -13.66 10.86
C ILE A 300 -15.79 -14.81 11.64
N ASN A 301 -15.93 -16.00 11.02
CA ASN A 301 -16.53 -17.18 11.63
C ASN A 301 -15.48 -18.24 12.07
N LYS A 302 -14.19 -17.91 11.96
CA LYS A 302 -13.07 -18.74 12.43
C LYS A 302 -12.58 -18.22 13.79
#